data_AF-A0AA40CTL2-F1
#
_entry.id   AF-A0AA40CTL2-F1
#
_cell.length_a   1.000
_cell.length_b   1.000
_cell.length_c   1.000
_cell.angle_alpha   90.00
_cell.angle_beta   90.00
_cell.angle_gamma   90.00
#
_symmetry.space_group_name_H-M   'P 1'
#
loop_
_entity.id
_entity.type
_entity.pdbx_description
1 polymer ?
#
loop_
_entity_poly.entity_id
_entity_poly.type
_entity_poly.pdbx_seq_one_letter_code
_entity_poly.pdbx_strand_id
1 'polypeptide(L)'
;MVGAAESSISEAVAPVMVVLDNVSNGYRDFILPMACEDEVLRRAVEVVAAQHLSHSKRPDLQAAAEVGRAAVISRLRRDAMQAPPEQVFNVFTWATLIVLLVGETVTGSSEYGYLVQMLLCLSRNSAGAAHASMLNNFLTQQTHMFEFLAQPLLGETSVIADPLQYLDWLAYELPSGSEEEATISVTREAFLEASKLYFNRTRSEQDLQESLRNLKDLLSKIPHDAPGAHALVWVCFLGAVESTDEESRNVFTERMARVYAKTGFRNIPAAIQSLERIWARKDSSSRMASLPEASPVLVM
;
A
#
# COMPACT_ATOMS: atom_id res chain seq x y z
N MET A 1 9.54 13.25 22.47
CA MET A 1 9.60 12.27 21.35
C MET A 1 8.41 12.41 20.42
N VAL A 2 7.21 12.70 20.92
CA VAL A 2 5.98 12.90 20.13
C VAL A 2 6.19 13.82 18.91
N GLY A 3 6.65 15.07 19.11
CA GLY A 3 6.85 16.00 17.97
C GLY A 3 7.92 15.56 16.95
N ALA A 4 8.89 14.73 17.34
CA ALA A 4 9.89 14.19 16.40
C ALA A 4 9.33 13.00 15.59
N ALA A 5 8.45 12.20 16.20
CA ALA A 5 7.75 11.13 15.51
C ALA A 5 6.72 11.70 14.52
N GLU A 6 5.95 12.71 14.93
CA GLU A 6 4.99 13.42 14.07
C GLU A 6 5.68 14.06 12.86
N SER A 7 6.79 14.77 13.05
CA SER A 7 7.59 15.32 11.95
C SER A 7 8.10 14.21 11.02
N SER A 8 8.62 13.10 11.57
CA SER A 8 9.07 11.98 10.73
C SER A 8 7.94 11.36 9.90
N ILE A 9 6.73 11.20 10.46
CA ILE A 9 5.59 10.69 9.69
C ILE A 9 5.15 11.71 8.66
N SER A 10 4.95 12.97 9.07
CA SER A 10 4.47 14.05 8.21
C SER A 10 5.37 14.31 7.01
N GLU A 11 6.69 14.29 7.21
CA GLU A 11 7.66 14.71 6.18
C GLU A 11 8.21 13.55 5.33
N ALA A 12 8.25 12.33 5.87
CA ALA A 12 8.91 11.22 5.19
C ALA A 12 7.97 10.06 4.81
N VAL A 13 6.94 9.78 5.63
CA VAL A 13 6.05 8.64 5.40
C VAL A 13 4.77 9.07 4.68
N ALA A 14 4.09 10.10 5.20
CA ALA A 14 2.84 10.62 4.66
C ALA A 14 2.89 10.99 3.17
N PRO A 15 3.95 11.63 2.63
CA PRO A 15 4.03 11.94 1.20
C PRO A 15 4.04 10.71 0.29
N VAL A 16 4.55 9.59 0.80
CA VAL A 16 4.66 8.33 0.03
C VAL A 16 3.33 7.58 0.04
N MET A 17 2.47 7.83 1.03
CA MET A 17 1.21 7.12 1.21
C MET A 17 0.01 7.73 0.46
N VAL A 18 0.22 8.85 -0.25
CA VAL A 18 -0.79 9.48 -1.12
C VAL A 18 -0.17 9.75 -2.49
N VAL A 19 -0.97 9.84 -3.55
CA VAL A 19 -0.44 10.06 -4.90
C VAL A 19 0.01 11.51 -5.10
N LEU A 20 -0.81 12.47 -4.67
CA LEU A 20 -0.54 13.91 -4.79
C LEU A 20 -0.48 14.57 -3.41
N ASP A 21 0.70 14.57 -2.80
CA ASP A 21 0.93 15.08 -1.44
C ASP A 21 0.64 16.59 -1.28
N ASN A 22 0.77 17.35 -2.35
CA ASN A 22 0.54 18.80 -2.39
C ASN A 22 -0.95 19.18 -2.52
N VAL A 23 -1.83 18.22 -2.83
CA VAL A 23 -3.27 18.47 -3.00
C VAL A 23 -4.05 18.14 -1.73
N SER A 24 -3.88 16.92 -1.21
CA SER A 24 -4.51 16.48 0.03
C SER A 24 -3.72 15.36 0.69
N ASN A 25 -3.63 15.38 2.03
CA ASN A 25 -2.96 14.31 2.76
C ASN A 25 -3.64 14.01 4.10
N GLY A 26 -4.56 13.04 4.08
CA GLY A 26 -5.30 12.62 5.26
C GLY A 26 -4.43 12.05 6.41
N TYR A 27 -3.18 11.66 6.16
CA TYR A 27 -2.27 11.31 7.25
C TYR A 27 -1.91 12.55 8.07
N ARG A 28 -1.67 13.71 7.42
CA ARG A 28 -1.43 14.98 8.12
C ARG A 28 -2.71 15.58 8.67
N ASP A 29 -3.77 15.53 7.87
CA ASP A 29 -5.00 16.26 8.16
C ASP A 29 -5.89 15.53 9.19
N PHE A 30 -5.77 14.20 9.29
CA PHE A 30 -6.60 13.38 10.18
C PHE A 30 -5.80 12.51 11.13
N ILE A 31 -4.88 11.67 10.63
CA ILE A 31 -4.20 10.67 11.47
C ILE A 31 -3.35 11.32 12.56
N LEU A 32 -2.54 12.33 12.22
CA LEU A 32 -1.68 13.01 13.20
C LEU A 32 -2.50 13.76 14.28
N PRO A 33 -3.54 14.54 13.94
CA PRO A 33 -4.45 15.10 14.94
C PRO A 33 -5.10 14.04 15.83
N MET A 34 -5.62 12.96 15.25
CA MET A 34 -6.23 11.86 16.03
C MET A 34 -5.22 11.18 16.97
N ALA A 35 -3.96 11.10 16.58
CA ALA A 35 -2.88 10.56 17.42
C ALA A 35 -2.60 11.43 18.66
N CYS A 36 -3.02 12.69 18.69
CA CYS A 36 -2.97 13.50 19.90
C CYS A 36 -4.06 13.11 20.91
N GLU A 37 -5.15 12.50 20.44
CA GLU A 37 -6.35 12.18 21.22
C GLU A 37 -6.37 10.73 21.73
N ASP A 38 -5.79 9.78 20.98
CA ASP A 38 -5.79 8.35 21.33
C ASP A 38 -4.38 7.79 21.57
N GLU A 39 -4.20 7.10 22.69
CA GLU A 39 -2.90 6.56 23.11
C GLU A 39 -2.41 5.42 22.21
N VAL A 40 -3.32 4.56 21.72
CA VAL A 40 -2.96 3.40 20.89
C VAL A 40 -2.50 3.87 19.52
N LEU A 41 -3.26 4.77 18.91
CA LEU A 41 -2.92 5.40 17.65
C LEU A 41 -1.62 6.20 17.75
N ARG A 42 -1.45 7.00 18.83
CA ARG A 42 -0.18 7.69 19.09
C ARG A 42 0.99 6.73 19.12
N ARG A 43 0.84 5.60 19.80
CA ARG A 43 1.90 4.60 19.91
C ARG A 43 2.21 3.96 18.56
N ALA A 44 1.19 3.69 17.73
CA ALA A 44 1.40 3.20 16.38
C ALA A 44 2.17 4.21 15.51
N VAL A 45 1.81 5.50 15.56
CA VAL A 45 2.53 6.59 14.87
C VAL A 45 3.99 6.67 15.32
N GLU A 46 4.25 6.62 16.63
CA GLU A 46 5.61 6.59 17.19
C GLU A 46 6.42 5.39 16.72
N VAL A 47 5.80 4.21 16.67
CA VAL A 47 6.43 2.97 16.23
C VAL A 47 6.82 3.05 14.76
N VAL A 48 5.92 3.49 13.88
CA VAL A 48 6.19 3.60 12.45
C VAL A 48 7.27 4.66 12.17
N ALA A 49 7.23 5.78 12.90
CA ALA A 49 8.30 6.77 12.84
C ALA A 49 9.65 6.16 13.25
N ALA A 50 9.69 5.42 14.36
CA ALA A 50 10.90 4.75 14.83
C ALA A 50 11.40 3.69 13.84
N GLN A 51 10.50 2.92 13.21
CA GLN A 51 10.85 1.96 12.14
C GLN A 51 11.54 2.67 10.97
N HIS A 52 10.93 3.74 10.45
CA HIS A 52 11.48 4.52 9.34
C HIS A 52 12.84 5.17 9.70
N LEU A 53 12.94 5.78 10.88
CA LEU A 53 14.17 6.40 11.36
C LEU A 53 15.27 5.37 11.63
N SER A 54 14.91 4.17 12.10
CA SER A 54 15.88 3.12 12.42
C SER A 54 16.69 2.67 11.23
N HIS A 55 16.07 2.70 10.05
CA HIS A 55 16.74 2.27 8.83
C HIS A 55 17.61 3.37 8.22
N SER A 56 17.24 4.64 8.39
CA SER A 56 17.89 5.76 7.72
C SER A 56 18.96 6.45 8.58
N LYS A 57 18.63 6.77 9.84
CA LYS A 57 19.42 7.71 10.66
C LYS A 57 19.70 7.21 12.08
N ARG A 58 18.90 6.28 12.61
CA ARG A 58 18.86 5.94 14.05
C ARG A 58 18.72 4.43 14.32
N PRO A 59 19.70 3.59 13.93
CA PRO A 59 19.62 2.13 14.10
C PRO A 59 19.33 1.68 15.54
N ASP A 60 19.69 2.50 16.53
CA ASP A 60 19.39 2.30 17.95
C ASP A 60 17.89 2.18 18.27
N LEU A 61 17.02 2.73 17.41
CA LEU A 61 15.57 2.69 17.58
C LEU A 61 14.93 1.37 17.15
N GLN A 62 15.64 0.48 16.43
CA GLN A 62 15.05 -0.72 15.84
C GLN A 62 14.39 -1.62 16.91
N ALA A 63 15.13 -1.98 17.95
CA ALA A 63 14.62 -2.87 19.00
C ALA A 63 13.41 -2.25 19.74
N ALA A 64 13.44 -0.94 19.98
CA ALA A 64 12.34 -0.23 20.61
C ALA A 64 11.09 -0.20 19.72
N ALA A 65 11.27 -0.06 18.40
CA ALA A 65 10.20 -0.07 17.43
C ALA A 65 9.54 -1.47 17.33
N GLU A 66 10.32 -2.54 17.31
CA GLU A 66 9.82 -3.93 17.32
C GLU A 66 9.02 -4.24 18.59
N VAL A 67 9.55 -3.89 19.77
CA VAL A 67 8.85 -4.06 21.05
C VAL A 67 7.56 -3.22 21.08
N GLY A 68 7.62 -1.98 20.60
CA GLY A 68 6.47 -1.10 20.52
C GLY A 68 5.37 -1.65 19.60
N ARG A 69 5.74 -2.14 18.41
CA ARG A 69 4.80 -2.77 17.47
C ARG A 69 4.12 -3.98 18.09
N ALA A 70 4.89 -4.88 18.70
CA ALA A 70 4.37 -6.07 19.36
C ALA A 70 3.38 -5.70 20.49
N ALA A 71 3.67 -4.63 21.25
CA ALA A 71 2.79 -4.15 22.30
C ALA A 71 1.46 -3.60 21.76
N VAL A 72 1.49 -2.81 20.67
CA VAL A 72 0.26 -2.29 20.02
C VAL A 72 -0.59 -3.45 19.49
N ILE A 73 -0.01 -4.38 18.74
CA ILE A 73 -0.74 -5.54 18.20
C ILE A 73 -1.32 -6.41 19.33
N SER A 74 -0.55 -6.63 20.40
CA SER A 74 -1.01 -7.41 21.56
C SER A 74 -2.18 -6.73 22.28
N ARG A 75 -2.19 -5.39 22.34
CA ARG A 75 -3.32 -4.63 22.89
C ARG A 75 -4.55 -4.74 22.00
N LEU A 76 -4.42 -4.48 20.70
CA LEU A 76 -5.53 -4.63 19.74
C LEU A 76 -6.15 -6.03 19.78
N ARG A 77 -5.32 -7.07 19.83
CA ARG A 77 -5.80 -8.46 19.95
C ARG A 77 -6.51 -8.74 21.26
N ARG A 78 -6.01 -8.20 22.38
CA ARG A 78 -6.66 -8.34 23.69
C ARG A 78 -8.03 -7.66 23.69
N ASP A 79 -8.08 -6.43 23.18
CA ASP A 79 -9.30 -5.63 23.13
C ASP A 79 -10.35 -6.32 22.23
N ALA A 80 -9.95 -6.86 21.08
CA ALA A 80 -10.84 -7.65 20.21
C ALA A 80 -11.45 -8.90 20.88
N MET A 81 -10.82 -9.43 21.93
CA MET A 81 -11.30 -10.62 22.65
C MET A 81 -12.08 -10.31 23.93
N GLN A 82 -11.90 -9.12 24.50
CA GLN A 82 -12.36 -8.80 25.87
C GLN A 82 -13.20 -7.52 25.96
N ALA A 83 -12.99 -6.58 25.05
CA ALA A 83 -13.70 -5.31 25.05
C ALA A 83 -15.06 -5.44 24.35
N PRO A 84 -16.04 -4.59 24.70
CA PRO A 84 -17.31 -4.60 24.01
C PRO A 84 -17.16 -4.07 22.56
N PRO A 85 -18.04 -4.47 21.62
CA PRO A 85 -17.88 -4.18 20.19
C PRO A 85 -17.64 -2.69 19.87
N GLU A 86 -18.32 -1.77 20.55
CA GLU A 86 -18.18 -0.32 20.33
C GLU A 86 -16.79 0.24 20.66
N GLN A 87 -16.04 -0.44 21.54
CA GLN A 87 -14.64 -0.09 21.85
C GLN A 87 -13.66 -0.72 20.87
N VAL A 88 -14.06 -1.78 20.16
CA VAL A 88 -13.24 -2.43 19.13
C VAL A 88 -13.45 -1.74 17.79
N PHE A 89 -14.71 -1.65 17.34
CA PHE A 89 -15.13 -1.09 16.06
C PHE A 89 -15.30 0.43 16.13
N ASN A 90 -14.18 1.14 16.23
CA ASN A 90 -14.14 2.59 16.25
C ASN A 90 -13.06 3.17 15.31
N VAL A 91 -13.13 4.47 15.06
CA VAL A 91 -12.25 5.20 14.13
C VAL A 91 -10.78 5.22 14.54
N PHE A 92 -10.46 5.16 15.84
CA PHE A 92 -9.08 5.11 16.33
C PHE A 92 -8.46 3.74 16.09
N THR A 93 -9.20 2.65 16.32
CA THR A 93 -8.78 1.30 15.95
C THR A 93 -8.55 1.20 14.43
N TRP A 94 -9.42 1.83 13.64
CA TRP A 94 -9.32 1.86 12.19
C TRP A 94 -8.06 2.56 11.71
N ALA A 95 -7.86 3.80 12.18
CA ALA A 95 -6.65 4.56 11.94
C ALA A 95 -5.38 3.81 12.39
N THR A 96 -5.44 3.12 13.53
CA THR A 96 -4.31 2.36 14.07
C THR A 96 -3.91 1.22 13.13
N LEU A 97 -4.87 0.44 12.61
CA LEU A 97 -4.59 -0.65 11.67
C LEU A 97 -4.00 -0.13 10.35
N ILE A 98 -4.52 0.99 9.84
CA ILE A 98 -3.95 1.68 8.65
C ILE A 98 -2.49 2.06 8.91
N VAL A 99 -2.20 2.73 10.04
CA VAL A 99 -0.83 3.13 10.40
C VAL A 99 0.09 1.91 10.54
N LEU A 100 -0.36 0.83 11.18
CA LEU A 100 0.45 -0.39 11.28
C LEU A 100 0.77 -1.00 9.91
N LEU A 101 -0.18 -1.01 8.97
CA LEU A 101 0.06 -1.47 7.60
C LEU A 101 1.03 -0.57 6.83
N VAL A 102 1.02 0.74 7.07
CA VAL A 102 2.09 1.65 6.60
C VAL A 102 3.45 1.25 7.20
N GLY A 103 3.49 0.85 8.47
CA GLY A 103 4.70 0.27 9.08
C GLY A 103 5.21 -0.97 8.35
N GLU A 104 4.32 -1.83 7.85
CA GLU A 104 4.72 -3.01 7.06
C GLU A 104 5.36 -2.62 5.74
N THR A 105 4.94 -1.52 5.10
CA THR A 105 5.55 -1.07 3.83
C THR A 105 6.90 -0.41 4.06
N VAL A 106 7.03 0.36 5.13
CA VAL A 106 8.31 0.91 5.59
C VAL A 106 9.33 -0.20 5.86
N THR A 107 8.92 -1.26 6.57
CA THR A 107 9.84 -2.32 7.01
C THR A 107 10.04 -3.45 6.01
N GLY A 108 9.08 -3.69 5.11
CA GLY A 108 9.05 -4.86 4.24
C GLY A 108 8.79 -6.15 5.03
N SER A 109 7.90 -6.10 6.02
CA SER A 109 7.56 -7.24 6.88
C SER A 109 6.53 -8.17 6.24
N SER A 110 6.57 -9.45 6.62
CA SER A 110 5.68 -10.50 6.12
C SER A 110 4.41 -10.71 6.93
N GLU A 111 4.20 -9.91 7.97
CA GLU A 111 3.06 -10.06 8.87
C GLU A 111 1.82 -9.23 8.46
N TYR A 112 1.89 -8.55 7.31
CA TYR A 112 0.81 -7.67 6.82
C TYR A 112 -0.53 -8.41 6.63
N GLY A 113 -0.52 -9.70 6.28
CA GLY A 113 -1.74 -10.46 5.98
C GLY A 113 -2.75 -10.45 7.13
N TYR A 114 -2.27 -10.62 8.37
CA TYR A 114 -3.13 -10.55 9.55
C TYR A 114 -3.69 -9.13 9.80
N LEU A 115 -2.88 -8.10 9.56
CA LEU A 115 -3.29 -6.70 9.72
C LEU A 115 -4.36 -6.32 8.68
N VAL A 116 -4.21 -6.75 7.42
CA VAL A 116 -5.23 -6.54 6.38
C VAL A 116 -6.53 -7.22 6.78
N GLN A 117 -6.51 -8.48 7.21
CA GLN A 117 -7.71 -9.18 7.63
C GLN A 117 -8.42 -8.50 8.81
N MET A 118 -7.66 -8.01 9.79
CA MET A 118 -8.23 -7.21 10.89
C MET A 118 -8.84 -5.91 10.38
N LEU A 119 -8.19 -5.22 9.43
CA LEU A 119 -8.69 -3.98 8.84
C LEU A 119 -10.03 -4.20 8.11
N LEU A 120 -10.12 -5.26 7.28
CA LEU A 120 -11.34 -5.59 6.55
C LEU A 120 -12.49 -6.01 7.47
N CYS A 121 -12.18 -6.76 8.53
CA CYS A 121 -13.16 -7.09 9.56
C CYS A 121 -13.67 -5.82 10.25
N LEU A 122 -12.76 -4.91 10.61
CA LEU A 122 -13.10 -3.67 11.29
C LEU A 122 -13.95 -2.74 10.42
N SER A 123 -13.56 -2.52 9.17
CA SER A 123 -14.25 -1.58 8.26
C SER A 123 -15.69 -2.00 8.01
N ARG A 124 -15.93 -3.30 7.76
CA ARG A 124 -17.28 -3.87 7.53
C ARG A 124 -18.20 -3.72 8.73
N ASN A 125 -17.66 -3.78 9.95
CA ASN A 125 -18.44 -3.64 11.18
C ASN A 125 -18.56 -2.17 11.66
N SER A 126 -17.70 -1.28 11.17
CA SER A 126 -17.73 0.16 11.50
C SER A 126 -18.65 0.96 10.57
N ALA A 127 -18.95 0.44 9.37
CA ALA A 127 -19.78 1.09 8.35
C ALA A 127 -21.23 1.39 8.78
N GLY A 128 -21.72 0.81 9.88
CA GLY A 128 -23.09 1.00 10.38
C GLY A 128 -23.32 2.22 11.28
N ALA A 129 -22.26 2.91 11.75
CA ALA A 129 -22.36 3.76 12.95
C ALA A 129 -22.26 5.29 12.74
N ALA A 130 -21.90 5.82 11.57
CA ALA A 130 -21.64 7.26 11.41
C ALA A 130 -22.08 7.86 10.06
N HIS A 131 -22.53 9.12 10.11
CA HIS A 131 -22.72 9.97 8.92
C HIS A 131 -21.40 10.07 8.14
N ALA A 132 -21.47 10.17 6.81
CA ALA A 132 -20.30 10.32 5.94
C ALA A 132 -19.52 11.60 6.31
N SER A 133 -18.39 11.42 7.02
CA SER A 133 -17.45 12.48 7.36
C SER A 133 -16.22 12.38 6.45
N MET A 134 -15.49 13.48 6.26
CA MET A 134 -14.25 13.45 5.49
C MET A 134 -13.24 12.44 6.06
N LEU A 135 -13.22 12.27 7.39
CA LEU A 135 -12.44 11.24 8.06
C LEU A 135 -12.85 9.83 7.63
N ASN A 136 -14.15 9.50 7.67
CA ASN A 136 -14.63 8.17 7.27
C ASN A 136 -14.34 7.90 5.80
N ASN A 137 -14.46 8.90 4.93
CA ASN A 137 -14.09 8.77 3.52
C ASN A 137 -12.60 8.44 3.36
N PHE A 138 -11.72 9.19 4.05
CA PHE A 138 -10.28 8.91 4.03
C PHE A 138 -9.95 7.48 4.53
N LEU A 139 -10.48 7.07 5.68
CA LEU A 139 -10.24 5.72 6.22
C LEU A 139 -10.76 4.63 5.29
N THR A 140 -11.89 4.87 4.62
CA THR A 140 -12.47 3.97 3.61
C THR A 140 -11.56 3.84 2.39
N GLN A 141 -11.13 4.97 1.81
CA GLN A 141 -10.21 5.02 0.66
C GLN A 141 -8.89 4.29 0.97
N GLN A 142 -8.30 4.53 2.14
CA GLN A 142 -7.09 3.80 2.55
C GLN A 142 -7.35 2.29 2.72
N THR A 143 -8.54 1.92 3.21
CA THR A 143 -8.92 0.50 3.32
C THR A 143 -9.05 -0.15 1.95
N HIS A 144 -9.70 0.51 1.00
CA HIS A 144 -9.80 0.02 -0.39
C HIS A 144 -8.42 -0.12 -1.03
N MET A 145 -7.51 0.83 -0.82
CA MET A 145 -6.13 0.75 -1.29
C MET A 145 -5.43 -0.50 -0.74
N PHE A 146 -5.44 -0.70 0.59
CA PHE A 146 -4.81 -1.88 1.20
C PHE A 146 -5.46 -3.20 0.77
N GLU A 147 -6.80 -3.24 0.68
CA GLU A 147 -7.54 -4.42 0.23
C GLU A 147 -7.12 -4.80 -1.19
N PHE A 148 -7.19 -3.83 -2.09
CA PHE A 148 -6.89 -4.00 -3.51
C PHE A 148 -5.46 -4.46 -3.75
N LEU A 149 -4.48 -3.79 -3.14
CA LEU A 149 -3.06 -4.08 -3.34
C LEU A 149 -2.62 -5.40 -2.70
N ALA A 150 -3.29 -5.82 -1.62
CA ALA A 150 -3.00 -7.08 -0.93
C ALA A 150 -3.63 -8.31 -1.62
N GLN A 151 -4.68 -8.16 -2.44
CA GLN A 151 -5.37 -9.28 -3.08
C GLN A 151 -4.43 -10.27 -3.80
N PRO A 152 -3.40 -9.84 -4.57
CA PRO A 152 -2.44 -10.76 -5.19
C PRO A 152 -1.67 -11.65 -4.24
N LEU A 153 -1.62 -11.28 -2.96
CA LEU A 153 -0.70 -11.84 -2.00
C LEU A 153 -1.41 -12.63 -0.88
N LEU A 154 -2.70 -12.38 -0.66
CA LEU A 154 -3.49 -13.09 0.35
C LEU A 154 -3.93 -14.50 -0.10
N GLY A 155 -3.78 -14.83 -1.38
CA GLY A 155 -4.22 -16.12 -1.95
C GLY A 155 -5.73 -16.32 -1.97
N GLU A 156 -6.51 -15.32 -1.52
CA GLU A 156 -7.96 -15.32 -1.59
C GLU A 156 -8.41 -15.13 -3.04
N THR A 157 -9.26 -16.04 -3.51
CA THR A 157 -9.87 -16.04 -4.85
C THR A 157 -11.04 -15.08 -4.97
N SER A 158 -11.24 -14.13 -4.04
CA SER A 158 -12.24 -13.09 -4.21
C SER A 158 -11.87 -12.25 -5.42
N VAL A 159 -12.51 -12.56 -6.55
CA VAL A 159 -12.37 -11.77 -7.77
C VAL A 159 -12.99 -10.42 -7.46
N ILE A 160 -12.15 -9.37 -7.42
CA ILE A 160 -12.64 -8.00 -7.49
C ILE A 160 -13.39 -7.90 -8.82
N ALA A 161 -14.72 -7.91 -8.75
CA ALA A 161 -15.58 -7.90 -9.93
C ALA A 161 -15.46 -6.59 -10.71
N ASP A 162 -15.22 -5.48 -9.99
CA ASP A 162 -15.02 -4.16 -10.57
C ASP A 162 -13.86 -3.44 -9.86
N PRO A 163 -12.64 -3.47 -10.44
CA PRO A 163 -11.46 -2.77 -9.92
C PRO A 163 -11.69 -1.28 -9.65
N LEU A 164 -12.57 -0.62 -10.41
CA LEU A 164 -12.82 0.82 -10.27
C LEU A 164 -13.37 1.20 -8.90
N GLN A 165 -14.13 0.32 -8.26
CA GLN A 165 -14.73 0.57 -6.93
C GLN A 165 -13.67 0.71 -5.84
N TYR A 166 -12.49 0.16 -6.06
CA TYR A 166 -11.37 0.18 -5.10
C TYR A 166 -10.31 1.23 -5.43
N LEU A 167 -10.48 2.01 -6.50
CA LEU A 167 -9.55 3.06 -6.93
C LEU A 167 -10.04 4.47 -6.56
N ASP A 168 -10.93 4.57 -5.58
CA ASP A 168 -11.48 5.83 -5.05
C ASP A 168 -10.41 6.69 -4.34
N TRP A 169 -9.31 6.10 -3.88
CA TRP A 169 -8.11 6.81 -3.39
C TRP A 169 -7.32 7.53 -4.51
N LEU A 170 -7.68 7.33 -5.79
CA LEU A 170 -7.22 8.14 -6.93
C LEU A 170 -8.21 9.26 -7.31
N ALA A 171 -9.27 9.48 -6.53
CA ALA A 171 -10.26 10.52 -6.82
C ALA A 171 -9.85 11.85 -6.17
N TYR A 172 -9.16 12.68 -6.95
CA TYR A 172 -8.80 14.06 -6.57
C TYR A 172 -9.72 15.05 -7.26
N GLU A 173 -10.10 16.12 -6.56
CA GLU A 173 -10.74 17.29 -7.14
C GLU A 173 -9.66 18.19 -7.76
N LEU A 174 -9.47 18.09 -9.08
CA LEU A 174 -8.38 18.77 -9.79
C LEU A 174 -8.93 19.73 -10.85
N PRO A 175 -8.22 20.84 -11.15
CA PRO A 175 -8.57 21.71 -12.26
C PRO A 175 -8.50 20.95 -13.59
N SER A 176 -9.52 21.12 -14.44
CA SER A 176 -9.54 20.52 -15.76
C SER A 176 -8.37 20.98 -16.63
N GLY A 177 -7.66 20.03 -17.24
CA GLY A 177 -6.48 20.25 -18.06
C GLY A 177 -5.17 20.40 -17.28
N SER A 178 -5.17 20.20 -15.96
CA SER A 178 -3.94 20.24 -15.14
C SER A 178 -3.02 19.03 -15.41
N GLU A 179 -1.73 19.19 -15.15
CA GLU A 179 -0.76 18.09 -15.24
C GLU A 179 -1.06 16.98 -14.22
N GLU A 180 -1.57 17.36 -13.05
CA GLU A 180 -2.03 16.44 -12.01
C GLU A 180 -3.22 15.61 -12.48
N GLU A 181 -4.21 16.22 -13.15
CA GLU A 181 -5.37 15.50 -13.69
C GLU A 181 -4.93 14.46 -14.73
N ALA A 182 -4.04 14.85 -15.65
CA ALA A 182 -3.48 13.94 -16.64
C ALA A 182 -2.72 12.79 -15.98
N THR A 183 -1.90 13.09 -14.97
CA THR A 183 -1.11 12.09 -14.24
C THR A 183 -2.01 11.10 -13.49
N ILE A 184 -3.07 11.58 -12.83
CA ILE A 184 -4.05 10.72 -12.15
C ILE A 184 -4.82 9.86 -13.15
N SER A 185 -5.19 10.40 -14.31
CA SER A 185 -5.86 9.62 -15.36
C SER A 185 -4.98 8.46 -15.83
N VAL A 186 -3.71 8.75 -16.17
CA VAL A 186 -2.76 7.71 -16.60
C VAL A 186 -2.47 6.71 -15.48
N THR A 187 -2.35 7.17 -14.24
CA THR A 187 -2.16 6.29 -13.08
C THR A 187 -3.33 5.33 -12.93
N ARG A 188 -4.58 5.84 -13.00
CA ARG A 188 -5.78 5.01 -12.93
C ARG A 188 -5.84 3.99 -14.06
N GLU A 189 -5.55 4.39 -15.29
CA GLU A 189 -5.46 3.48 -16.43
C GLU A 189 -4.40 2.39 -16.22
N ALA A 190 -3.24 2.73 -15.66
CA ALA A 190 -2.17 1.78 -15.38
C ALA A 190 -2.58 0.74 -14.31
N PHE A 191 -3.31 1.16 -13.28
CA PHE A 191 -3.88 0.24 -12.29
C PHE A 191 -4.93 -0.70 -12.90
N LEU A 192 -5.79 -0.20 -13.77
CA LEU A 192 -6.77 -1.04 -14.49
C LEU A 192 -6.09 -2.03 -15.42
N GLU A 193 -5.04 -1.63 -16.13
CA GLU A 193 -4.29 -2.52 -17.02
C GLU A 193 -3.53 -3.60 -16.24
N ALA A 194 -2.87 -3.23 -15.14
CA ALA A 194 -2.21 -4.19 -14.25
C ALA A 194 -3.22 -5.15 -13.58
N SER A 195 -4.44 -4.69 -13.30
CA SER A 195 -5.53 -5.53 -12.79
C SER A 195 -5.89 -6.65 -13.76
N LYS A 196 -5.87 -6.38 -15.07
CA LYS A 196 -6.12 -7.42 -16.09
C LYS A 196 -5.07 -8.52 -16.03
N LEU A 197 -3.83 -8.18 -15.68
CA LEU A 197 -2.77 -9.18 -15.52
C LEU A 197 -3.10 -10.17 -14.40
N TYR A 198 -3.61 -9.67 -13.26
CA TYR A 198 -3.86 -10.52 -12.10
C TYR A 198 -5.23 -11.20 -12.10
N PHE A 199 -6.30 -10.45 -12.37
CA PHE A 199 -7.66 -10.94 -12.16
C PHE A 199 -8.22 -11.74 -13.35
N ASN A 200 -7.65 -11.61 -14.55
CA ASN A 200 -8.13 -12.34 -15.74
C ASN A 200 -7.42 -13.68 -15.94
N ARG A 201 -7.92 -14.72 -15.28
CA ARG A 201 -7.32 -16.08 -15.28
C ARG A 201 -7.46 -16.83 -16.62
N THR A 202 -8.29 -16.38 -17.55
CA THR A 202 -8.60 -17.06 -18.82
C THR A 202 -8.00 -16.32 -20.03
N ARG A 203 -7.04 -15.43 -19.82
CA ARG A 203 -6.44 -14.61 -20.88
C ARG A 203 -5.59 -15.43 -21.86
N SER A 204 -5.58 -15.01 -23.11
CA SER A 204 -4.64 -15.56 -24.10
C SER A 204 -3.24 -14.95 -23.94
N GLU A 205 -2.23 -15.57 -24.54
CA GLU A 205 -0.87 -15.00 -24.61
C GLU A 205 -0.87 -13.65 -25.35
N GLN A 206 -1.74 -13.48 -26.35
CA GLN A 206 -1.86 -12.21 -27.08
C GLN A 206 -2.37 -11.08 -26.18
N ASP A 207 -3.41 -11.36 -25.37
CA ASP A 207 -3.96 -10.40 -24.41
C ASP A 207 -2.92 -9.99 -23.36
N LEU A 208 -2.09 -10.95 -22.93
CA LEU A 208 -0.98 -10.70 -22.00
C LEU A 208 0.06 -9.74 -22.60
N GLN A 209 0.53 -10.03 -23.81
CA GLN A 209 1.52 -9.20 -24.49
C GLN A 209 0.98 -7.80 -24.79
N GLU A 210 -0.30 -7.69 -25.16
CA GLU A 210 -0.96 -6.40 -25.33
C GLU A 210 -1.02 -5.62 -24.01
N SER A 211 -1.42 -6.28 -22.91
CA SER A 211 -1.49 -5.64 -21.60
C SER A 211 -0.12 -5.15 -21.11
N LEU A 212 0.94 -5.94 -21.31
CA LEU A 212 2.30 -5.56 -20.95
C LEU A 212 2.81 -4.36 -21.77
N ARG A 213 2.49 -4.32 -23.07
CA ARG A 213 2.84 -3.19 -23.95
C ARG A 213 2.08 -1.92 -23.54
N ASN A 214 0.77 -2.03 -23.32
CA ASN A 214 -0.05 -0.91 -22.85
C ASN A 214 0.46 -0.35 -21.53
N LEU A 215 0.85 -1.23 -20.59
CA LEU A 215 1.46 -0.82 -19.33
C LEU A 215 2.75 -0.04 -19.54
N LYS A 216 3.67 -0.51 -20.39
CA LYS A 216 4.92 0.21 -20.70
C LYS A 216 4.63 1.58 -21.31
N ASP A 217 3.67 1.66 -22.23
CA ASP A 217 3.27 2.93 -22.87
C ASP A 217 2.69 3.90 -21.85
N LEU A 218 1.80 3.44 -20.94
CA LEU A 218 1.26 4.25 -19.85
C LEU A 218 2.35 4.73 -18.90
N LEU A 219 3.25 3.83 -18.49
CA LEU A 219 4.38 4.16 -17.64
C LEU A 219 5.29 5.21 -18.31
N SER A 220 5.50 5.16 -19.63
CA SER A 220 6.34 6.14 -20.35
C SER A 220 5.78 7.57 -20.32
N LYS A 221 4.46 7.73 -20.12
CA LYS A 221 3.79 9.04 -20.03
C LYS A 221 4.00 9.72 -18.68
N ILE A 222 4.39 8.98 -17.64
CA ILE A 222 4.64 9.52 -16.30
C ILE A 222 6.15 9.51 -16.06
N PRO A 223 6.83 10.67 -16.10
CA PRO A 223 8.23 10.77 -15.72
C PRO A 223 8.51 10.13 -14.36
N HIS A 224 9.69 9.53 -14.19
CA HIS A 224 10.06 8.81 -12.96
C HIS A 224 10.20 9.73 -11.72
N ASP A 225 10.20 11.04 -11.93
CA ASP A 225 10.25 12.10 -10.93
C ASP A 225 9.00 12.99 -10.89
N ALA A 226 8.00 12.71 -11.72
CA ALA A 226 6.73 13.39 -11.64
C ALA A 226 6.04 13.12 -10.28
N PRO A 227 5.25 14.08 -9.76
CA PRO A 227 4.34 13.84 -8.65
C PRO A 227 3.50 12.58 -8.89
N GLY A 228 3.37 11.70 -7.89
CA GLY A 228 2.61 10.45 -7.99
C GLY A 228 3.33 9.29 -8.67
N ALA A 229 4.54 9.47 -9.23
CA ALA A 229 5.28 8.38 -9.86
C ALA A 229 5.61 7.22 -8.88
N HIS A 230 5.69 7.49 -7.58
CA HIS A 230 5.90 6.49 -6.53
C HIS A 230 4.72 5.54 -6.36
N ALA A 231 3.50 5.93 -6.72
CA ALA A 231 2.30 5.10 -6.57
C ALA A 231 2.26 3.90 -7.55
N LEU A 232 3.19 3.83 -8.50
CA LEU A 232 3.20 2.82 -9.57
C LEU A 232 4.01 1.56 -9.22
N VAL A 233 4.48 1.40 -7.99
CA VAL A 233 5.29 0.23 -7.58
C VAL A 233 4.53 -1.07 -7.79
N TRP A 234 3.26 -1.15 -7.35
CA TRP A 234 2.43 -2.34 -7.54
C TRP A 234 2.20 -2.67 -9.02
N VAL A 235 1.93 -1.65 -9.84
CA VAL A 235 1.79 -1.78 -11.30
C VAL A 235 3.06 -2.35 -11.93
N CYS A 236 4.22 -1.80 -11.55
CA CYS A 236 5.51 -2.28 -12.05
C CYS A 236 5.79 -3.71 -11.60
N PHE A 237 5.49 -4.04 -10.35
CA PHE A 237 5.68 -5.39 -9.83
C PHE A 237 4.88 -6.42 -10.62
N LEU A 238 3.59 -6.18 -10.88
CA LEU A 238 2.77 -7.11 -11.67
C LEU A 238 3.27 -7.22 -13.12
N GLY A 239 3.65 -6.11 -13.75
CA GLY A 239 4.28 -6.13 -15.06
C GLY A 239 5.56 -6.97 -15.09
N ALA A 240 6.39 -6.85 -14.04
CA ALA A 240 7.64 -7.59 -13.91
C ALA A 240 7.40 -9.10 -13.70
N VAL A 241 6.41 -9.49 -12.88
CA VAL A 241 6.03 -10.89 -12.65
C VAL A 241 5.69 -11.59 -13.96
N GLU A 242 4.95 -10.90 -14.83
CA GLU A 242 4.42 -11.44 -16.08
C GLU A 242 5.39 -11.37 -17.26
N SER A 243 6.43 -10.54 -17.13
CA SER A 243 7.45 -10.38 -18.16
C SER A 243 8.24 -11.68 -18.42
N THR A 244 8.33 -12.08 -19.68
CA THR A 244 9.02 -13.30 -20.12
C THR A 244 10.48 -13.04 -20.49
N ASP A 245 10.79 -11.85 -21.00
CA ASP A 245 12.13 -11.42 -21.40
C ASP A 245 12.79 -10.48 -20.38
N GLU A 246 14.11 -10.41 -20.43
CA GLU A 246 14.93 -9.62 -19.51
C GLU A 246 14.75 -8.11 -19.68
N GLU A 247 14.56 -7.63 -20.92
CA GLU A 247 14.37 -6.21 -21.23
C GLU A 247 13.09 -5.69 -20.56
N SER A 248 11.98 -6.40 -20.72
CA SER A 248 10.71 -6.09 -20.05
C SER A 248 10.84 -6.08 -18.53
N ARG A 249 11.52 -7.07 -17.94
CA ARG A 249 11.76 -7.15 -16.48
C ARG A 249 12.56 -5.96 -15.98
N ASN A 250 13.57 -5.54 -16.74
CA ASN A 250 14.42 -4.41 -16.38
C ASN A 250 13.66 -3.08 -16.38
N VAL A 251 12.78 -2.84 -17.37
CA VAL A 251 11.94 -1.64 -17.41
C VAL A 251 11.14 -1.44 -16.12
N PHE A 252 10.51 -2.50 -15.61
CA PHE A 252 9.70 -2.43 -14.40
C PHE A 252 10.53 -2.37 -13.12
N THR A 253 11.56 -3.22 -12.98
CA THR A 253 12.38 -3.28 -11.78
C THR A 253 13.26 -2.05 -11.58
N GLU A 254 13.76 -1.46 -12.66
CA GLU A 254 14.51 -0.20 -12.59
C GLU A 254 13.61 0.94 -12.05
N ARG A 255 12.35 1.01 -12.50
CA ARG A 255 11.41 2.00 -11.99
C ARG A 255 11.12 1.79 -10.50
N MET A 256 10.90 0.56 -10.06
CA MET A 256 10.74 0.24 -8.63
C MET A 256 11.99 0.66 -7.83
N ALA A 257 13.20 0.34 -8.30
CA ALA A 257 14.44 0.72 -7.65
C ALA A 257 14.61 2.25 -7.53
N ARG A 258 14.19 3.01 -8.54
CA ARG A 258 14.17 4.48 -8.50
C ARG A 258 13.19 5.03 -7.48
N VAL A 259 12.02 4.40 -7.30
CA VAL A 259 11.08 4.77 -6.23
C VAL A 259 11.70 4.48 -4.86
N TYR A 260 12.28 3.30 -4.67
CA TYR A 260 12.97 2.96 -3.41
C TYR A 260 14.08 3.96 -3.07
N ALA A 261 14.89 4.38 -4.04
CA ALA A 261 15.95 5.35 -3.83
C ALA A 261 15.43 6.71 -3.29
N LYS A 262 14.16 7.04 -3.56
CA LYS A 262 13.50 8.27 -3.08
C LYS A 262 12.76 8.07 -1.76
N THR A 263 12.08 6.95 -1.60
CA THR A 263 11.15 6.74 -0.47
C THR A 263 11.80 5.99 0.71
N GLY A 264 12.77 5.11 0.45
CA GLY A 264 13.36 4.25 1.46
C GLY A 264 12.46 3.11 1.96
N PHE A 265 11.28 2.91 1.35
CA PHE A 265 10.32 1.90 1.78
C PHE A 265 10.81 0.49 1.39
N ARG A 266 11.06 -0.35 2.39
CA ARG A 266 11.78 -1.63 2.20
C ARG A 266 10.92 -2.73 1.61
N ASN A 267 9.60 -2.58 1.54
CA ASN A 267 8.75 -3.48 0.76
C ASN A 267 9.18 -3.52 -0.72
N ILE A 268 9.67 -2.42 -1.29
CA ILE A 268 10.09 -2.34 -2.69
C ILE A 268 11.28 -3.27 -3.00
N PRO A 269 12.46 -3.15 -2.34
CA PRO A 269 13.58 -4.06 -2.61
C PRO A 269 13.24 -5.52 -2.24
N ALA A 270 12.42 -5.75 -1.22
CA ALA A 270 11.96 -7.11 -0.88
C ALA A 270 11.07 -7.70 -2.00
N ALA A 271 10.22 -6.88 -2.63
CA ALA A 271 9.42 -7.26 -3.78
C ALA A 271 10.30 -7.51 -5.02
N ILE A 272 11.31 -6.68 -5.27
CA ILE A 272 12.27 -6.93 -6.37
C ILE A 272 12.98 -8.27 -6.16
N GLN A 273 13.42 -8.56 -4.93
CA GLN A 273 14.07 -9.84 -4.62
C GLN A 273 13.13 -11.04 -4.80
N SER A 274 11.82 -10.88 -4.55
CA SER A 274 10.87 -11.99 -4.75
C SER A 274 10.68 -12.34 -6.22
N LEU A 275 10.85 -11.38 -7.14
CA LEU A 275 10.77 -11.62 -8.59
C LEU A 275 11.76 -12.66 -9.09
N GLU A 276 12.99 -12.70 -8.55
CA GLU A 276 14.00 -13.70 -8.93
C GLU A 276 13.49 -15.14 -8.72
N ARG A 277 12.81 -15.38 -7.59
CA ARG A 277 12.22 -16.68 -7.27
C ARG A 277 11.03 -17.00 -8.18
N ILE A 278 10.24 -15.98 -8.52
CA ILE A 278 9.07 -16.12 -9.39
C ILE A 278 9.52 -16.46 -10.82
N TRP A 279 10.54 -15.79 -11.34
CA TRP A 279 11.06 -16.02 -12.69
C TRP A 279 11.78 -17.36 -12.85
N ALA A 280 12.35 -17.89 -11.77
CA ALA A 280 12.96 -19.23 -11.78
C ALA A 280 11.93 -20.36 -11.99
N ARG A 281 10.63 -20.09 -11.81
CA ARG A 281 9.56 -21.07 -12.05
C ARG A 281 9.34 -21.25 -13.57
N LYS A 282 9.35 -22.51 -14.02
CA LYS A 282 9.29 -22.89 -15.45
C LYS A 282 7.94 -22.67 -16.13
N ASP A 283 6.85 -22.53 -15.36
CA ASP A 283 5.49 -22.42 -15.89
C ASP A 283 4.96 -20.99 -15.76
N SER A 284 4.68 -20.34 -16.89
CA SER A 284 4.11 -18.98 -16.94
C SER A 284 2.70 -18.92 -16.34
N SER A 285 1.90 -19.98 -16.51
CA SER A 285 0.54 -20.06 -15.95
C SER A 285 0.54 -20.15 -14.41
N SER A 286 1.68 -20.50 -13.82
CA SER A 286 1.87 -20.63 -12.37
C SER A 286 2.40 -19.36 -11.71
N ARG A 287 2.97 -18.38 -12.44
CA ARG A 287 3.68 -17.24 -11.81
C ARG A 287 2.77 -16.41 -10.90
N MET A 288 1.62 -15.94 -11.39
CA MET A 288 0.66 -15.17 -10.58
C MET A 288 0.01 -15.99 -9.47
N ALA A 289 -0.34 -17.25 -9.76
CA ALA A 289 -0.92 -18.16 -8.76
C ALA A 289 0.02 -18.40 -7.57
N SER A 290 1.32 -18.16 -7.77
CA SER A 290 2.36 -18.44 -6.82
C SER A 290 2.82 -17.22 -6.01
N LEU A 291 2.23 -16.04 -6.27
CA LEU A 291 2.54 -14.80 -5.55
C LEU A 291 2.34 -14.86 -4.04
N PRO A 292 1.25 -15.46 -3.50
CA PRO A 292 1.04 -15.57 -2.06
C PRO A 292 2.17 -16.30 -1.34
N GLU A 293 2.79 -17.28 -2.00
CA GLU A 293 3.91 -18.04 -1.45
C GLU A 293 5.26 -17.37 -1.72
N ALA A 294 5.39 -16.67 -2.86
CA ALA A 294 6.68 -16.17 -3.34
C ALA A 294 7.04 -14.79 -2.79
N SER A 295 6.04 -13.93 -2.55
CA SER A 295 6.24 -12.56 -2.11
C SER A 295 5.91 -12.42 -0.62
N PRO A 296 6.93 -12.22 0.23
CA PRO A 296 6.72 -12.09 1.66
C PRO A 296 6.32 -10.67 2.07
N VAL A 297 5.96 -9.77 1.16
CA VAL A 297 5.73 -8.35 1.48
C VAL A 297 4.52 -7.80 0.77
N LEU A 298 3.86 -6.82 1.41
CA LEU A 298 2.85 -5.99 0.79
C LEU A 298 3.50 -5.06 -0.23
N VAL A 299 3.22 -5.27 -1.51
CA VAL A 299 3.75 -4.43 -2.59
C VAL A 299 2.83 -3.23 -2.78
N MET A 300 3.37 -2.03 -2.56
CA MET A 300 2.68 -0.75 -2.67
C MET A 300 3.69 0.34 -2.99
#